data_AF-A0A9P7L8S1-F1
#
_entry.id   AF-A0A9P7L8S1-F1
#
_cell.length_a   1.000
_cell.length_b   1.000
_cell.length_c   1.000
_cell.angle_alpha   90.00
_cell.angle_beta   90.00
_cell.angle_gamma   90.00
#
_symmetry.space_group_name_H-M   'P 1'
#
loop_
_entity.id
_entity.type
_entity.pdbx_description
1 polymer ?
#
loop_
_entity_poly.entity_id
_entity_poly.type
_entity_poly.pdbx_seq_one_letter_code
_entity_poly.pdbx_strand_id
1 'polypeptide(L)'
;MKFCTCVFALASCLSTPNVMAIAHNVHVDVAVIGGGSSGIHAAINLKDAGATVVVIEKKSQIGGYAETYINPKTKVPANIGVILFENTQTVQKYLSRLGVAVAKHNPFKETPSTQMYDFSLGVAVPAENRSEAVATERAMAAAMQTYSQNILSKYPWIDQGYHVPYPVPQELLLPFGQFAQQNNFSAILPLISQLNWYPGNIITIPTLYGIKKFGPGLLQSVSSEFLVAASGDT
;
A
#
# COMPACT_ATOMS: atom_id res chain seq x y z
N MET A 1 -8.91 13.94 -24.36
CA MET A 1 -7.84 14.04 -25.37
C MET A 1 -8.18 13.12 -26.54
N LYS A 2 -8.17 13.64 -27.78
CA LYS A 2 -8.55 12.88 -28.97
C LYS A 2 -7.43 11.91 -29.35
N PHE A 3 -7.70 10.61 -29.31
CA PHE A 3 -6.82 9.58 -29.89
C PHE A 3 -7.20 9.40 -31.36
N CYS A 4 -6.25 9.65 -32.26
CA CYS A 4 -6.40 9.43 -33.69
C CYS A 4 -6.08 7.96 -33.97
N THR A 5 -7.05 7.15 -34.38
CA THR A 5 -6.85 5.75 -34.77
C THR A 5 -6.67 5.70 -36.28
N CYS A 6 -5.45 5.48 -36.75
CA CYS A 6 -5.20 5.26 -38.19
C CYS A 6 -5.42 3.79 -38.55
N VAL A 7 -6.18 3.60 -39.62
CA VAL A 7 -6.51 2.34 -40.30
C VAL A 7 -5.24 1.70 -40.86
N PHE A 8 -5.06 0.40 -40.62
CA PHE A 8 -4.03 -0.40 -41.30
C PHE A 8 -4.49 -0.74 -42.72
N ALA A 9 -3.80 -0.21 -43.72
CA ALA A 9 -3.86 -0.71 -45.08
C ALA A 9 -2.69 -1.69 -45.29
N LEU A 10 -3.00 -2.94 -45.62
CA LEU A 10 -2.03 -3.94 -46.07
C LEU A 10 -1.63 -3.61 -47.51
N ALA A 11 -0.48 -2.95 -47.67
CA ALA A 11 0.24 -2.89 -48.93
C ALA A 11 1.57 -3.62 -48.76
N SER A 12 1.73 -4.71 -49.51
CA SER A 12 2.94 -5.51 -49.59
C SER A 12 4.05 -4.72 -50.28
N CYS A 13 4.92 -4.08 -49.49
CA CYS A 13 6.20 -3.57 -49.95
C CYS A 13 7.30 -4.08 -49.01
N LEU A 14 8.26 -4.82 -49.58
CA LEU A 14 9.51 -5.26 -48.97
C LEU A 14 10.45 -4.06 -48.75
N SER A 15 10.01 -3.09 -47.95
CA SER A 15 10.87 -2.07 -47.37
C SER A 15 11.05 -2.43 -45.90
N THR A 16 12.30 -2.69 -45.49
CA THR A 16 12.67 -2.73 -44.07
C THR A 16 11.96 -1.57 -43.36
N PRO A 17 11.18 -1.79 -42.30
CA PRO A 17 10.65 -0.69 -41.53
C PRO A 17 11.85 0.05 -40.95
N ASN A 18 12.26 1.13 -41.61
CA ASN A 18 13.02 2.19 -40.99
C ASN A 18 12.05 2.82 -39.99
N VAL A 19 11.89 2.17 -38.84
CA VAL A 19 11.50 2.87 -37.64
C VAL A 19 12.66 3.82 -37.40
N MET A 20 12.59 5.02 -37.99
CA MET A 20 13.34 6.13 -37.46
C MET A 20 12.83 6.27 -36.05
N ALA A 21 13.56 5.68 -35.10
CA ALA A 21 13.46 6.06 -33.72
C ALA A 21 13.77 7.55 -33.74
N ILE A 22 12.74 8.38 -33.73
CA ILE A 22 12.90 9.80 -33.45
C ILE A 22 13.44 9.79 -32.04
N ALA A 23 14.76 9.92 -31.91
CA ALA A 23 15.41 10.11 -30.64
C ALA A 23 14.90 11.45 -30.12
N HIS A 24 13.82 11.37 -29.33
CA HIS A 24 13.34 12.52 -28.58
C HIS A 24 14.36 12.73 -27.46
N ASN A 25 15.37 13.54 -27.74
CA ASN A 25 16.38 13.91 -26.76
C ASN A 25 15.69 14.76 -25.70
N VAL A 26 15.36 14.12 -24.57
CA VAL A 26 14.80 14.78 -23.41
C VAL A 26 15.95 15.18 -22.50
N HIS A 27 16.24 16.48 -22.43
CA HIS A 27 17.23 17.04 -21.51
C HIS A 27 16.53 17.40 -20.20
N VAL A 28 16.86 16.67 -19.13
CA VAL A 28 16.35 16.88 -17.77
C VAL A 28 17.45 16.61 -16.76
N ASP A 29 17.32 17.19 -15.57
CA ASP A 29 18.24 16.96 -14.44
C ASP A 29 18.07 15.55 -13.87
N VAL A 30 16.83 15.05 -13.83
CA VAL A 30 16.51 13.73 -13.25
C VAL A 30 15.53 12.94 -14.12
N ALA A 31 15.85 11.67 -14.36
CA ALA A 31 14.92 10.68 -14.90
C ALA A 31 14.44 9.73 -13.80
N VAL A 32 13.13 9.73 -13.56
CA VAL A 32 12.46 8.83 -12.61
C VAL A 32 11.89 7.63 -13.38
N ILE A 33 12.32 6.43 -13.02
CA ILE A 33 11.83 5.19 -13.62
C ILE A 33 10.69 4.63 -12.77
N GLY A 34 9.48 4.59 -13.34
CA GLY A 34 8.24 4.12 -12.71
C GLY A 34 7.30 5.26 -12.29
N GLY A 35 6.07 5.24 -12.80
CA GLY A 35 4.97 6.15 -12.51
C GLY A 35 4.06 5.67 -11.38
N GLY A 36 4.55 4.83 -10.47
CA GLY A 36 3.84 4.47 -9.24
C GLY A 36 3.94 5.57 -8.17
N SER A 37 3.27 5.37 -7.03
CA SER A 37 3.23 6.38 -5.97
C SER A 37 4.60 6.86 -5.49
N SER A 38 5.60 5.97 -5.41
CA SER A 38 6.96 6.35 -5.01
C SER A 38 7.64 7.26 -6.05
N GLY A 39 7.55 6.91 -7.32
CA GLY A 39 8.13 7.68 -8.42
C GLY A 39 7.43 9.02 -8.62
N ILE A 40 6.10 9.05 -8.58
CA ILE A 40 5.33 10.31 -8.67
C ILE A 40 5.62 11.22 -7.46
N HIS A 41 5.67 10.67 -6.26
CA HIS A 41 6.08 11.44 -5.08
C HIS A 41 7.49 12.01 -5.24
N ALA A 42 8.47 11.22 -5.69
CA ALA A 42 9.83 11.70 -5.94
C ALA A 42 9.88 12.80 -7.01
N ALA A 43 9.18 12.60 -8.14
CA ALA A 43 9.14 13.56 -9.24
C ALA A 43 8.53 14.90 -8.82
N ILE A 44 7.46 14.88 -8.03
CA ILE A 44 6.85 16.10 -7.48
C ILE A 44 7.83 16.84 -6.58
N ASN A 45 8.47 16.15 -5.62
CA ASN A 45 9.40 16.79 -4.70
C ASN A 45 10.63 17.37 -5.42
N LEU A 46 11.18 16.66 -6.41
CA LEU A 46 12.29 17.14 -7.24
C LEU A 46 11.91 18.36 -8.07
N LYS A 47 10.71 18.33 -8.67
CA LYS A 47 10.16 19.47 -9.42
C LYS A 47 9.95 20.68 -8.52
N ASP A 48 9.39 20.49 -7.33
CA ASP A 48 9.16 21.56 -6.35
C ASP A 48 10.48 22.13 -5.81
N ALA A 49 11.57 21.34 -5.83
CA ALA A 49 12.94 21.79 -5.56
C ALA A 49 13.65 22.48 -6.75
N GLY A 50 12.97 22.62 -7.89
CA GLY A 50 13.48 23.34 -9.06
C GLY A 50 14.17 22.48 -10.13
N ALA A 51 14.22 21.15 -9.96
CA ALA A 51 14.78 20.25 -10.97
C ALA A 51 13.81 20.05 -12.15
N THR A 52 14.37 19.92 -13.35
CA THR A 52 13.66 19.40 -14.52
C THR A 52 13.61 17.88 -14.43
N VAL A 53 12.42 17.29 -14.56
CA VAL A 53 12.19 15.86 -14.31
C VAL A 53 11.41 15.22 -15.44
N VAL A 54 11.83 14.04 -15.86
CA VAL A 54 11.01 13.13 -16.70
C VAL A 54 10.63 11.90 -15.87
N VAL A 55 9.39 11.44 -16.04
CA VAL A 55 8.92 10.16 -15.49
C VAL A 55 8.75 9.17 -16.64
N ILE A 56 9.39 8.01 -16.53
CA ILE A 56 9.35 6.94 -17.53
C ILE A 56 8.53 5.79 -16.94
N GLU A 57 7.33 5.58 -17.45
CA GLU A 57 6.42 4.50 -17.04
C GLU A 57 6.22 3.52 -18.20
N LYS A 58 6.19 2.23 -17.87
CA LYS A 58 6.01 1.14 -18.84
C LYS A 58 4.55 0.97 -19.26
N LYS A 59 3.61 1.15 -18.32
CA LYS A 59 2.16 1.07 -18.57
C LYS A 59 1.67 2.34 -19.28
N SER A 60 0.50 2.27 -19.89
CA SER A 60 -0.19 3.44 -20.45
C SER A 60 -0.87 4.33 -19.40
N GLN A 61 -0.63 4.05 -18.11
CA GLN A 61 -1.21 4.76 -16.97
C GLN A 61 -0.22 4.81 -15.81
N ILE A 62 -0.36 5.83 -14.97
CA ILE A 62 0.35 5.97 -13.69
C ILE A 62 -0.43 5.28 -12.56
N GLY A 63 0.12 5.28 -11.34
CA GLY A 63 -0.52 4.72 -10.14
C GLY A 63 0.18 3.47 -9.60
N GLY A 64 0.81 2.68 -10.48
CA GLY A 64 1.58 1.50 -10.10
C GLY A 64 0.69 0.40 -9.52
N TYR A 65 0.70 0.24 -8.20
CA TYR A 65 -0.18 -0.68 -7.46
C TYR A 65 -1.49 -0.02 -6.97
N ALA A 66 -1.60 1.31 -7.01
CA ALA A 66 -2.90 1.97 -6.91
C ALA A 66 -3.53 1.93 -8.31
N GLU A 67 -4.21 0.82 -8.62
CA GLU A 67 -4.78 0.57 -9.93
C GLU A 67 -6.28 0.34 -9.81
N THR A 68 -7.04 1.04 -10.64
CA THR A 68 -8.49 0.96 -10.72
C THR A 68 -8.91 0.30 -12.02
N TYR A 69 -9.71 -0.75 -11.93
CA TYR A 69 -10.43 -1.31 -13.06
C TYR A 69 -11.80 -0.63 -13.18
N ILE A 70 -12.07 0.00 -14.33
CA ILE A 70 -13.39 0.54 -14.63
C ILE A 70 -14.19 -0.51 -15.39
N ASN A 71 -15.28 -1.00 -14.79
CA ASN A 71 -16.16 -1.94 -15.47
C ASN A 71 -16.72 -1.32 -16.75
N PRO A 72 -16.49 -1.91 -17.94
CA PRO A 72 -16.87 -1.28 -19.21
C PRO A 72 -18.38 -1.14 -19.38
N LYS A 73 -19.18 -1.98 -18.70
CA LYS A 73 -20.65 -1.98 -18.75
C LYS A 73 -21.25 -1.05 -17.70
N THR A 74 -20.88 -1.22 -16.44
CA THR A 74 -21.52 -0.49 -15.32
C THR A 74 -20.86 0.86 -15.04
N LYS A 75 -19.65 1.09 -15.56
CA LYS A 75 -18.79 2.25 -15.25
C LYS A 75 -18.42 2.40 -13.77
N VAL A 76 -18.66 1.35 -12.98
CA VAL A 76 -18.29 1.32 -11.56
C VAL A 76 -16.79 1.04 -11.44
N PRO A 77 -16.03 1.86 -10.68
CA PRO A 77 -14.63 1.59 -10.39
C PRO A 77 -14.48 0.44 -9.40
N ALA A 78 -13.47 -0.40 -9.62
CA ALA A 78 -13.03 -1.42 -8.69
C ALA A 78 -11.52 -1.30 -8.51
N ASN A 79 -11.08 -0.95 -7.30
CA ASN A 79 -9.67 -0.88 -6.96
C ASN A 79 -9.11 -2.31 -6.87
N ILE A 80 -8.15 -2.63 -7.72
CA ILE A 80 -7.54 -3.96 -7.83
C ILE A 80 -6.15 -4.03 -7.18
N GLY A 81 -5.78 -3.00 -6.43
CA GLY A 81 -4.56 -2.96 -5.62
C GLY A 81 -4.77 -2.22 -4.30
N VAL A 82 -4.25 -1.00 -4.17
CA VAL A 82 -4.41 -0.21 -2.93
C VAL A 82 -5.84 0.27 -2.77
N ILE A 83 -6.44 -0.02 -1.61
CA ILE A 83 -7.83 0.36 -1.29
C ILE A 83 -7.95 1.31 -0.09
N LEU A 84 -6.96 1.30 0.80
CA LEU A 84 -6.94 2.09 2.02
C LEU A 84 -5.61 2.82 2.08
N PHE A 85 -5.68 4.12 2.38
CA PHE A 85 -4.52 4.94 2.64
C PHE A 85 -4.50 5.34 4.11
N GLU A 86 -3.30 5.41 4.69
CA GLU A 86 -3.15 5.88 6.07
C GLU A 86 -3.61 7.33 6.20
N ASN A 87 -4.26 7.65 7.30
CA ASN A 87 -4.73 9.00 7.59
C ASN A 87 -3.64 9.84 8.28
N THR A 88 -2.52 10.03 7.58
CA THR A 88 -1.39 10.85 8.03
C THR A 88 -1.33 12.16 7.26
N GLN A 89 -0.69 13.18 7.85
CA GLN A 89 -0.53 14.48 7.18
C GLN A 89 0.26 14.35 5.87
N THR A 90 1.24 13.44 5.81
CA THR A 90 2.04 13.18 4.61
C THR A 90 1.17 12.66 3.47
N VAL A 91 0.33 11.66 3.75
CA VAL A 91 -0.59 11.09 2.75
C VAL A 91 -1.62 12.12 2.31
N GLN A 92 -2.21 12.88 3.23
CA GLN A 92 -3.17 13.94 2.90
C GLN A 92 -2.56 15.01 1.98
N LYS A 93 -1.33 15.48 2.28
CA LYS A 93 -0.61 16.44 1.44
C LYS A 93 -0.33 15.87 0.05
N TYR A 94 0.08 14.61 -0.02
CA TYR A 94 0.37 13.95 -1.30
C TYR A 94 -0.89 13.80 -2.17
N LEU A 95 -1.99 13.29 -1.61
CA LEU A 95 -3.26 13.15 -2.34
C LEU A 95 -3.83 14.51 -2.75
N SER A 96 -3.73 15.52 -1.88
CA SER A 96 -4.12 16.90 -2.22
C SER A 96 -3.27 17.48 -3.34
N ARG A 97 -1.95 17.21 -3.36
CA ARG A 97 -1.05 17.64 -4.44
C ARG A 97 -1.40 17.02 -5.79
N LEU A 98 -1.98 15.83 -5.79
CA LEU A 98 -2.50 15.14 -6.97
C LEU A 98 -3.93 15.56 -7.35
N GLY A 99 -4.61 16.37 -6.53
CA GLY A 99 -5.99 16.77 -6.75
C GLY A 99 -7.01 15.66 -6.46
N VAL A 100 -6.65 14.66 -5.67
CA VAL A 100 -7.53 13.54 -5.29
C VAL A 100 -8.40 13.97 -4.12
N ALA A 101 -9.72 14.00 -4.32
CA ALA A 101 -10.68 14.17 -3.24
C ALA A 101 -10.73 12.91 -2.38
N VAL A 102 -10.68 13.06 -1.05
CA VAL A 102 -10.65 11.95 -0.09
C VAL A 102 -11.90 11.91 0.79
N ALA A 103 -12.34 10.71 1.11
CA ALA A 103 -13.31 10.43 2.17
C ALA A 103 -12.64 9.64 3.29
N LYS A 104 -13.26 9.63 4.48
CA LYS A 104 -12.80 8.85 5.63
C LYS A 104 -13.68 7.63 5.82
N HIS A 105 -13.07 6.48 6.08
CA HIS A 105 -13.77 5.22 6.26
C HIS A 105 -12.94 4.28 7.14
N ASN A 106 -13.59 3.48 7.98
CA ASN A 106 -12.92 2.44 8.75
C ASN A 106 -13.65 1.10 8.56
N PRO A 107 -13.11 0.18 7.74
CA PRO A 107 -13.75 -1.10 7.47
C PRO A 107 -13.77 -2.04 8.69
N PHE A 108 -13.02 -1.72 9.75
CA PHE A 108 -12.99 -2.50 11.00
C PHE A 108 -14.03 -2.03 12.03
N LYS A 109 -14.64 -0.85 11.83
CA LYS A 109 -15.73 -0.34 12.69
C LYS A 109 -17.12 -0.60 12.12
N GLU A 110 -17.21 -0.75 10.81
CA GLU A 110 -18.43 -1.23 10.18
C GLU A 110 -18.67 -2.68 10.58
N THR A 111 -19.92 -3.03 10.88
CA THR A 111 -20.29 -4.40 11.26
C THR A 111 -20.14 -5.29 10.02
N PRO A 112 -19.12 -6.16 9.89
CA PRO A 112 -18.95 -6.89 8.65
C PRO A 112 -19.75 -8.18 8.75
N SER A 113 -20.48 -8.51 7.70
CA SER A 113 -20.89 -9.89 7.39
C SER A 113 -19.69 -10.74 6.94
N THR A 114 -18.46 -10.43 7.40
CA THR A 114 -17.23 -11.11 6.95
C THR A 114 -17.24 -12.51 7.53
N GLN A 115 -17.45 -13.47 6.64
CA GLN A 115 -17.39 -14.88 6.95
C GLN A 115 -15.96 -15.35 6.75
N MET A 116 -15.42 -16.05 7.75
CA MET A 116 -14.12 -16.67 7.69
C MET A 116 -14.29 -18.09 7.18
N TYR A 117 -13.43 -18.51 6.25
CA TYR A 117 -13.44 -19.86 5.67
C TYR A 117 -12.05 -20.46 5.77
N ASP A 118 -12.00 -21.75 6.14
CA ASP A 118 -10.80 -22.56 5.97
C ASP A 118 -10.77 -23.07 4.52
N PHE A 119 -9.89 -22.50 3.69
CA PHE A 119 -9.77 -22.89 2.29
C PHE A 119 -9.13 -24.28 2.09
N SER A 120 -8.42 -24.81 3.09
CA SER A 120 -7.86 -26.17 3.00
C SER A 120 -8.93 -27.24 3.20
N LEU A 121 -9.93 -26.92 4.02
CA LEU A 121 -11.06 -27.82 4.33
C LEU A 121 -12.33 -27.48 3.53
N GLY A 122 -12.43 -26.28 2.96
CA GLY A 122 -13.60 -25.80 2.24
C GLY A 122 -14.80 -25.51 3.14
N VAL A 123 -14.58 -25.22 4.43
CA VAL A 123 -15.65 -25.03 5.43
C VAL A 123 -15.58 -23.66 6.08
N ALA A 124 -16.72 -23.16 6.54
CA ALA A 124 -16.76 -21.93 7.34
C ALA A 124 -16.08 -22.16 8.69
N VAL A 125 -15.29 -21.18 9.13
CA VAL A 125 -14.77 -21.14 10.50
C VAL A 125 -15.95 -20.83 11.43
N PRO A 126 -16.22 -21.66 12.46
CA PRO A 126 -17.31 -21.42 13.39
C PRO A 126 -17.19 -20.05 14.04
N ALA A 127 -18.33 -19.36 14.21
CA ALA A 127 -18.36 -18.11 14.94
C ALA A 127 -17.98 -18.34 16.40
N GLU A 128 -17.15 -17.44 16.94
CA GLU A 128 -16.83 -17.42 18.37
C GLU A 128 -18.10 -17.24 19.20
N ASN A 129 -18.18 -17.96 20.32
CA ASN A 129 -19.21 -17.65 21.30
C ASN A 129 -18.93 -16.29 21.96
N ARG A 130 -19.93 -15.72 22.65
CA ARG A 130 -19.80 -14.38 23.25
C ARG A 130 -18.60 -14.26 24.21
N SER A 131 -18.30 -15.32 24.97
CA SER A 131 -17.18 -15.30 25.93
C SER A 131 -15.82 -15.30 25.22
N GLU A 132 -15.71 -16.09 24.15
CA GLU A 132 -14.53 -16.13 23.29
C GLU A 132 -14.31 -14.77 22.61
N ALA A 133 -15.35 -14.20 22.02
CA ALA A 133 -15.27 -12.89 21.35
C ALA A 133 -14.79 -11.78 22.30
N VAL A 134 -15.33 -11.73 23.53
CA VAL A 134 -14.88 -10.76 24.54
C VAL A 134 -13.43 -11.01 24.98
N ALA A 135 -13.00 -12.27 25.07
CA ALA A 135 -11.62 -12.61 25.40
C ALA A 135 -10.66 -12.21 24.27
N THR A 136 -11.02 -12.48 23.01
CA THR A 136 -10.28 -12.09 21.81
C THR A 136 -10.15 -10.57 21.73
N GLU A 137 -11.24 -9.82 21.91
CA GLU A 137 -11.23 -8.35 21.91
C GLU A 137 -10.28 -7.80 22.99
N ARG A 138 -10.35 -8.32 24.21
CA ARG A 138 -9.47 -7.91 25.31
C ARG A 138 -8.00 -8.22 25.01
N ALA A 139 -7.71 -9.40 24.46
CA ALA A 139 -6.36 -9.80 24.11
C ALA A 139 -5.78 -8.91 23.00
N MET A 140 -6.58 -8.61 21.97
CA MET A 140 -6.20 -7.69 20.89
C MET A 140 -5.93 -6.29 21.43
N ALA A 141 -6.80 -5.75 22.30
CA ALA A 141 -6.61 -4.43 22.89
C ALA A 141 -5.31 -4.35 23.72
N ALA A 142 -5.03 -5.37 24.55
CA ALA A 142 -3.80 -5.44 25.34
C ALA A 142 -2.54 -5.57 24.45
N ALA A 143 -2.63 -6.34 23.37
CA ALA A 143 -1.55 -6.49 22.41
C ALA A 143 -1.30 -5.23 21.58
N MET A 144 -2.35 -4.52 21.13
CA MET A 144 -2.23 -3.21 20.46
C MET A 144 -1.56 -2.19 21.38
N GLN A 145 -1.96 -2.15 22.65
CA GLN A 145 -1.37 -1.28 23.66
C GLN A 145 0.12 -1.59 23.85
N THR A 146 0.45 -2.87 24.04
CA THR A 146 1.83 -3.35 24.20
C THR A 146 2.67 -3.00 22.97
N TYR A 147 2.14 -3.26 21.77
CA TYR A 147 2.80 -2.96 20.53
C TYR A 147 3.08 -1.46 20.37
N SER A 148 2.09 -0.60 20.64
CA SER A 148 2.25 0.84 20.58
C SER A 148 3.27 1.37 21.59
N GLN A 149 3.14 0.96 22.86
CA GLN A 149 3.87 1.58 23.97
C GLN A 149 5.26 1.00 24.18
N ASN A 150 5.44 -0.30 23.92
CA ASN A 150 6.68 -1.01 24.26
C ASN A 150 7.51 -1.37 23.02
N ILE A 151 6.94 -1.32 21.82
CA ILE A 151 7.64 -1.66 20.57
C ILE A 151 7.81 -0.43 19.70
N LEU A 152 6.72 0.19 19.24
CA LEU A 152 6.82 1.33 18.32
C LEU A 152 7.55 2.53 18.93
N SER A 153 7.39 2.77 20.24
CA SER A 153 8.08 3.84 20.97
C SER A 153 9.62 3.72 20.95
N LYS A 154 10.16 2.49 20.82
CA LYS A 154 11.61 2.24 20.73
C LYS A 154 12.18 2.61 19.35
N TYR A 155 11.33 2.67 18.33
CA TYR A 155 11.73 2.86 16.94
C TYR A 155 10.98 4.05 16.31
N PRO A 156 11.14 5.29 16.83
CA PRO A 156 10.42 6.47 16.34
C PRO A 156 10.71 6.82 14.87
N TRP A 157 11.77 6.24 14.30
CA TRP A 157 12.19 6.39 12.91
C TRP A 157 11.47 5.44 11.93
N ILE A 158 10.63 4.52 12.41
CA ILE A 158 10.16 3.40 11.58
C ILE A 158 9.32 3.83 10.37
N ASP A 159 8.55 4.91 10.50
CA ASP A 159 7.73 5.49 9.42
C ASP A 159 8.45 6.62 8.66
N GLN A 160 9.68 6.97 9.05
CA GLN A 160 10.44 8.08 8.44
C GLN A 160 11.23 7.64 7.20
N GLY A 161 10.78 6.60 6.50
CA GLY A 161 11.49 6.01 5.36
C GLY A 161 12.55 4.98 5.77
N TYR A 162 13.62 4.84 5.00
CA TYR A 162 14.63 3.78 5.16
C TYR A 162 15.89 4.23 5.91
N HIS A 163 15.75 5.19 6.83
CA HIS A 163 16.84 5.63 7.71
C HIS A 163 17.00 4.65 8.89
N VAL A 164 17.33 3.40 8.57
CA VAL A 164 17.54 2.35 9.56
C VAL A 164 18.93 2.56 10.19
N PRO A 165 19.06 2.56 11.54
CA PRO A 165 20.35 2.71 12.20
C PRO A 165 21.32 1.59 11.80
N TYR A 166 22.62 1.91 11.83
CA TYR A 166 23.70 0.96 11.60
C TYR A 166 24.61 0.86 12.86
N PRO A 167 24.81 -0.33 13.44
CA PRO A 167 24.20 -1.60 13.03
C PRO A 167 22.68 -1.62 13.29
N VAL A 168 21.96 -2.45 12.52
CA VAL A 168 20.53 -2.68 12.77
C VAL A 168 20.40 -3.39 14.13
N PRO A 169 19.48 -2.96 15.02
CA PRO A 169 19.24 -3.63 16.29
C PRO A 169 18.96 -5.13 16.08
N GLN A 170 19.66 -5.98 16.82
CA GLN A 170 19.69 -7.42 16.56
C GLN A 170 18.31 -8.05 16.69
N GLU A 171 17.48 -7.55 17.60
CA GLU A 171 16.11 -8.01 17.79
C GLU A 171 15.21 -7.73 16.57
N LEU A 172 15.54 -6.72 15.76
CA LEU A 172 14.82 -6.42 14.52
C LEU A 172 15.15 -7.40 13.38
N LEU A 173 16.18 -8.22 13.56
CA LEU A 173 16.55 -9.27 12.61
C LEU A 173 15.85 -10.61 12.89
N LEU A 174 15.23 -10.76 14.08
CA LEU A 174 14.48 -11.96 14.43
C LEU A 174 13.23 -12.13 13.55
N PRO A 175 12.76 -13.37 13.31
CA PRO A 175 11.46 -13.60 12.70
C PRO A 175 10.35 -12.86 13.47
N PHE A 176 9.47 -12.16 12.74
CA PHE A 176 8.48 -11.28 13.35
C PHE A 176 7.52 -12.01 14.30
N GLY A 177 7.15 -13.25 13.99
CA GLY A 177 6.33 -14.08 14.89
C GLY A 177 7.04 -14.41 16.21
N GLN A 178 8.32 -14.75 16.14
CA GLN A 178 9.13 -15.01 17.33
C GLN A 178 9.21 -13.74 18.19
N PHE A 179 9.48 -12.60 17.56
CA PHE A 179 9.53 -11.31 18.25
C PHE A 179 8.17 -10.93 18.86
N ALA A 180 7.07 -11.17 18.15
CA ALA A 180 5.71 -10.94 18.65
C ALA A 180 5.33 -11.80 19.85
N GLN A 181 5.82 -13.04 19.89
CA GLN A 181 5.64 -13.94 21.04
C GLN A 181 6.45 -13.44 22.23
N GLN A 182 7.74 -13.14 22.02
CA GLN A 182 8.64 -12.66 23.07
C GLN A 182 8.21 -11.32 23.68
N ASN A 183 7.48 -10.50 22.92
CA ASN A 183 7.04 -9.17 23.33
C ASN A 183 5.52 -9.05 23.56
N ASN A 184 4.81 -10.18 23.71
CA ASN A 184 3.40 -10.22 24.11
C ASN A 184 2.43 -9.43 23.21
N PHE A 185 2.64 -9.43 21.89
CA PHE A 185 1.70 -8.82 20.94
C PHE A 185 1.22 -9.78 19.85
N SER A 186 1.39 -11.09 20.03
CA SER A 186 0.95 -12.10 19.05
C SER A 186 -0.54 -12.02 18.69
N ALA A 187 -1.39 -11.54 19.60
CA ALA A 187 -2.84 -11.43 19.37
C ALA A 187 -3.22 -10.46 18.24
N ILE A 188 -2.34 -9.54 17.82
CA ILE A 188 -2.61 -8.64 16.68
C ILE A 188 -2.03 -9.15 15.34
N LEU A 189 -1.31 -10.27 15.32
CA LEU A 189 -0.75 -10.82 14.07
C LEU A 189 -1.81 -11.09 12.98
N PRO A 190 -3.02 -11.60 13.28
CA PRO A 190 -4.06 -11.77 12.28
C PRO A 190 -4.48 -10.45 11.62
N LEU A 191 -4.66 -9.39 12.42
CA LEU A 191 -4.96 -8.05 11.92
C LEU A 191 -3.82 -7.50 11.05
N ILE A 192 -2.57 -7.66 11.49
CA ILE A 192 -1.40 -7.22 10.72
C ILE A 192 -1.36 -7.96 9.37
N SER A 193 -1.62 -9.27 9.36
CA SER A 193 -1.71 -10.08 8.14
C SER A 193 -2.85 -9.62 7.22
N GLN A 194 -4.01 -9.28 7.78
CA GLN A 194 -5.17 -8.76 7.04
C GLN A 194 -4.90 -7.39 6.40
N LEU A 195 -3.91 -6.63 6.86
CA LEU A 195 -3.52 -5.36 6.25
C LEU A 195 -2.30 -5.48 5.34
N ASN A 196 -1.60 -6.62 5.36
CA ASN A 196 -0.32 -6.82 4.68
C ASN A 196 -0.26 -8.13 3.91
N TRP A 197 -0.88 -8.16 2.72
CA TRP A 197 -1.06 -9.40 1.95
C TRP A 197 0.20 -9.76 1.14
N TYR A 198 0.97 -8.75 0.73
CA TYR A 198 2.12 -8.91 -0.16
C TYR A 198 3.31 -9.75 0.36
N PRO A 199 3.74 -9.70 1.65
CA PRO A 199 4.91 -10.45 2.10
C PRO A 199 4.68 -11.97 2.22
N GLY A 200 3.47 -12.47 1.97
CA GLY A 200 3.11 -13.86 2.24
C GLY A 200 3.07 -14.12 3.75
N ASN A 201 3.86 -15.07 4.23
CA ASN A 201 3.87 -15.41 5.66
C ASN A 201 4.58 -14.33 6.50
N ILE A 202 3.80 -13.40 7.06
CA ILE A 202 4.34 -12.26 7.80
C ILE A 202 5.09 -12.65 9.08
N ILE A 203 4.90 -13.86 9.62
CA ILE A 203 5.57 -14.25 10.87
C ILE A 203 7.02 -14.68 10.65
N THR A 204 7.42 -14.92 9.40
CA THR A 204 8.76 -15.40 9.04
C THR A 204 9.70 -14.31 8.52
N ILE A 205 9.17 -13.11 8.23
CA ILE A 205 10.00 -11.99 7.77
C ILE A 205 10.77 -11.39 8.95
N PRO A 206 11.90 -10.70 8.71
CA PRO A 206 12.59 -9.95 9.75
C PRO A 206 11.64 -8.94 10.42
N THR A 207 11.72 -8.84 11.74
CA THR A 207 10.91 -7.93 12.57
C THR A 207 10.94 -6.50 12.04
N LEU A 208 12.09 -6.01 11.54
CA LEU A 208 12.22 -4.71 10.89
C LEU A 208 11.12 -4.44 9.86
N TYR A 209 10.85 -5.41 8.98
CA TYR A 209 9.80 -5.28 7.96
C TYR A 209 8.41 -5.47 8.53
N GLY A 210 8.24 -6.33 9.54
CA GLY A 210 6.97 -6.51 10.25
C GLY A 210 6.49 -5.21 10.89
N ILE A 211 7.38 -4.53 11.62
CA ILE A 211 7.04 -3.26 12.29
C ILE A 211 6.88 -2.10 11.30
N LYS A 212 7.63 -2.08 10.19
CA LYS A 212 7.43 -1.10 9.10
C LYS A 212 6.08 -1.28 8.41
N LYS A 213 5.63 -2.51 8.28
CA LYS A 213 4.35 -2.86 7.66
C LYS A 213 3.15 -2.57 8.56
N PHE A 214 3.38 -2.38 9.85
CA PHE A 214 2.36 -1.98 10.81
C PHE A 214 2.91 -0.89 11.73
N GLY A 215 3.37 0.21 11.12
CA GLY A 215 3.96 1.33 11.84
C GLY A 215 2.92 2.21 12.55
N PRO A 216 3.38 3.28 13.24
CA PRO A 216 2.51 4.26 13.91
C PRO A 216 1.37 4.81 13.04
N GLY A 217 1.63 5.15 11.78
CA GLY A 217 0.62 5.72 10.87
C GLY A 217 -0.53 4.75 10.56
N LEU A 218 -0.19 3.49 10.26
CA LEU A 218 -1.20 2.45 10.04
C LEU A 218 -1.94 2.09 11.32
N LEU A 219 -1.24 1.96 12.46
CA LEU A 219 -1.86 1.70 13.75
C LEU A 219 -2.88 2.81 14.11
N GLN A 220 -2.51 4.07 13.91
CA GLN A 220 -3.42 5.20 14.12
C GLN A 220 -4.67 5.10 13.23
N SER A 221 -4.50 4.74 11.96
CA SER A 221 -5.60 4.62 10.99
C SER A 221 -6.58 3.49 11.37
N VAL A 222 -6.05 2.34 11.81
CA VAL A 222 -6.85 1.24 12.36
C VAL A 222 -7.71 1.71 13.54
N SER A 223 -7.12 2.42 14.51
CA SER A 223 -7.86 2.91 15.68
C SER A 223 -8.82 4.07 15.36
N SER A 224 -8.59 4.81 14.28
CA SER A 224 -9.38 5.96 13.87
C SER A 224 -10.15 5.69 12.57
N GLU A 225 -9.65 6.21 11.45
CA GLU A 225 -10.22 6.11 10.11
C GLU A 225 -9.08 6.10 9.08
N PHE A 226 -9.29 5.40 7.97
CA PHE A 226 -8.45 5.45 6.78
C PHE A 226 -8.94 6.54 5.82
N LEU A 227 -8.09 6.89 4.86
CA LEU A 227 -8.46 7.68 3.70
C LEU A 227 -8.77 6.76 2.53
N VAL A 228 -9.81 7.10 1.78
CA VAL A 228 -10.18 6.46 0.51
C VAL A 228 -10.44 7.55 -0.54
N ALA A 229 -10.25 7.24 -1.83
CA ALA A 229 -10.63 8.16 -2.90
C ALA A 229 -12.16 8.34 -2.91
N ALA A 230 -12.63 9.59 -2.84
CA ALA A 230 -14.07 9.89 -2.78
C ALA A 230 -14.82 9.47 -4.06
N SER A 231 -14.12 9.39 -5.18
CA SER A 231 -14.61 8.86 -6.46
C SER A 231 -14.74 7.33 -6.48
N GLY A 232 -14.10 6.62 -5.55
CA GLY A 232 -13.87 5.18 -5.62
C GLY A 232 -12.76 4.76 -6.61
N ASP A 233 -12.11 5.73 -7.27
CA ASP A 233 -11.02 5.54 -8.24
C ASP A 233 -9.73 6.10 -7.63
N THR A 234 -8.79 5.21 -7.29
CA THR A 234 -7.53 5.55 -6.59
C THR A 234 -6.40 5.96 -7.51
#